data_AF-A0A957EW56-F1
#
_entry.id   AF-A0A957EW56-F1
#
_cell.length_a   1.000
_cell.length_b   1.000
_cell.length_c   1.000
_cell.angle_alpha   90.00
_cell.angle_beta   90.00
_cell.angle_gamma   90.00
#
_symmetry.space_group_name_H-M   'P 1'
#
loop_
_entity.id
_entity.type
_entity.pdbx_description
1 polymer ?
#
loop_
_entity_poly.entity_id
_entity_poly.type
_entity_poly.pdbx_seq_one_letter_code
_entity_poly.pdbx_strand_id
1 'polypeptide(L)' 'MTKRQLGYLFIGAGITAVIALFAIDLLGAGQFNGIGPAQKLALLAAGFITLLGLTLLPLGDNPA' A
#
# COMPACT_ATOMS: atom_id res chain seq x y z
N MET A 1 7.13 16.70 -10.24
CA MET A 1 6.67 16.01 -9.02
C MET A 1 7.91 15.64 -8.22
N THR A 2 8.01 16.06 -6.97
CA THR A 2 9.21 15.83 -6.14
C THR A 2 9.26 14.37 -5.67
N LYS A 3 10.44 13.84 -5.33
CA LYS A 3 10.55 12.46 -4.80
C LYS A 3 9.72 12.31 -3.53
N ARG A 4 9.63 13.38 -2.72
CA ARG A 4 8.74 13.46 -1.56
C ARG A 4 7.25 13.35 -1.92
N GLN A 5 6.79 14.03 -2.97
CA GLN A 5 5.40 13.91 -3.46
C GLN A 5 5.11 12.49 -3.95
N LEU A 6 6.05 11.89 -4.68
CA LEU A 6 5.95 10.49 -5.09
C LEU A 6 5.90 9.54 -3.86
N GLY A 7 6.69 9.83 -2.84
CA GLY A 7 6.65 9.12 -1.56
C GLY A 7 5.28 9.15 -0.90
N TYR A 8 4.65 10.34 -0.81
CA TYR A 8 3.29 10.46 -0.29
C TYR A 8 2.26 9.69 -1.12
N LEU A 9 2.38 9.67 -2.46
CA LEU A 9 1.49 8.89 -3.31
C LEU A 9 1.63 7.39 -3.06
N PHE A 10 2.85 6.88 -2.95
CA PHE A 10 3.08 5.46 -2.67
C PHE A 10 2.57 5.06 -1.28
N ILE A 11 2.83 5.88 -0.26
CA ILE A 11 2.29 5.66 1.09
C ILE A 11 0.76 5.66 1.06
N GLY A 12 0.15 6.66 0.42
CA GLY A 12 -1.31 6.77 0.30
C GLY A 12 -1.92 5.58 -0.45
N ALA A 13 -1.30 5.16 -1.56
CA ALA A 13 -1.74 4.00 -2.34
C ALA A 13 -1.65 2.70 -1.53
N GLY A 14 -0.55 2.48 -0.81
CA GLY A 14 -0.37 1.30 0.04
C GLY A 14 -1.40 1.23 1.17
N ILE A 15 -1.61 2.34 1.90
CA ILE A 15 -2.62 2.42 2.97
C ILE A 15 -4.03 2.20 2.40
N THR A 16 -4.35 2.85 1.28
CA THR A 16 -5.67 2.71 0.63
C THR A 16 -5.92 1.27 0.18
N ALA A 17 -4.90 0.59 -0.36
CA ALA A 17 -5.00 -0.81 -0.75
C ALA A 17 -5.30 -1.72 0.45
N VAL A 18 -4.64 -1.49 1.60
CA VAL A 18 -4.92 -2.24 2.84
C VAL A 18 -6.38 -2.03 3.27
N ILE A 19 -6.85 -0.78 3.32
CA ILE A 19 -8.23 -0.46 3.69
C ILE A 19 -9.22 -1.13 2.73
N ALA A 20 -8.97 -1.07 1.42
CA ALA A 20 -9.82 -1.67 0.41
C ALA A 20 -9.92 -3.19 0.55
N LEU A 21 -8.81 -3.88 0.84
CA LEU A 21 -8.81 -5.33 1.07
C LEU A 21 -9.73 -5.71 2.24
N PHE A 22 -9.61 -5.03 3.39
CA PHE A 22 -10.48 -5.30 4.54
C PHE A 22 -11.93 -4.85 4.33
N ALA A 23 -12.17 -3.82 3.51
CA ALA A 23 -13.52 -3.42 3.14
C ALA A 23 -14.21 -4.52 2.30
N ILE A 24 -13.49 -5.18 1.40
CA ILE A 24 -13.99 -6.32 0.61
C ILE A 24 -14.37 -7.49 1.52
N ASP A 25 -13.55 -7.77 2.55
CA ASP A 25 -13.85 -8.80 3.54
C ASP A 25 -15.12 -8.48 4.33
N LEU A 26 -15.30 -7.21 4.73
CA LEU A 26 -16.49 -6.75 5.47
C LEU A 26 -17.77 -6.88 4.63
N LEU A 27 -17.67 -6.70 3.32
CA LEU A 27 -18.78 -6.90 2.39
C LEU A 27 -19.06 -8.39 2.09
N GLY A 28 -18.26 -9.31 2.65
CA GLY A 28 -18.43 -10.75 2.47
C GLY A 28 -18.12 -11.23 1.05
N ALA A 29 -17.34 -10.48 0.27
CA ALA A 29 -17.05 -10.83 -1.12
C ALA A 29 -15.98 -11.93 -1.29
N GLY A 30 -15.56 -12.58 -0.19
CA GLY A 30 -14.54 -13.63 -0.17
C GLY A 30 -15.07 -14.98 0.32
N GLN A 31 -14.72 -16.06 -0.38
CA GLN A 31 -15.02 -17.44 0.05
C GLN A 31 -14.04 -18.00 1.09
N PHE A 32 -13.10 -17.18 1.57
CA PHE A 32 -12.09 -17.59 2.54
C PHE A 32 -12.48 -17.12 3.94
N ASN A 33 -12.47 -18.02 4.92
CA ASN A 33 -12.59 -17.63 6.32
C ASN A 33 -11.25 -17.02 6.77
N GLY A 34 -11.22 -15.70 6.93
CA GLY A 34 -10.03 -14.94 7.31
C GLY A 34 -9.18 -14.50 6.11
N ILE A 35 -7.90 -14.20 6.35
CA ILE A 35 -7.01 -13.65 5.32
C ILE A 35 -6.60 -14.74 4.31
N GLY A 36 -7.20 -14.70 3.12
CA GLY A 36 -6.92 -15.62 2.03
C GLY A 36 -5.49 -15.47 1.44
N PRO A 37 -4.98 -16.47 0.70
CA PRO A 37 -3.63 -16.43 0.13
C PRO A 37 -3.40 -15.23 -0.80
N ALA A 38 -4.39 -14.86 -1.61
CA ALA A 38 -4.32 -13.67 -2.46
C ALA A 38 -4.25 -12.37 -1.64
N GLN A 39 -5.06 -12.27 -0.58
CA GLN A 39 -5.04 -11.11 0.32
C GLN A 39 -3.70 -10.99 1.06
N LYS A 40 -3.08 -12.10 1.47
CA LYS A 40 -1.73 -12.09 2.07
C LYS A 40 -0.69 -11.49 1.11
N LEU A 41 -0.69 -11.91 -0.14
CA LEU A 41 0.22 -11.36 -1.16
C LEU A 41 -0.07 -9.89 -1.44
N ALA A 42 -1.35 -9.51 -1.50
CA ALA A 42 -1.75 -8.12 -1.70
C ALA A 42 -1.35 -7.23 -0.51
N LEU A 43 -1.46 -7.72 0.72
CA LEU A 43 -1.00 -7.02 1.92
C LEU A 43 0.53 -6.87 1.94
N LEU A 44 1.28 -7.90 1.53
CA LEU A 44 2.73 -7.81 1.38
C LEU A 44 3.12 -6.77 0.32
N ALA A 45 2.46 -6.77 -0.84
CA ALA A 45 2.70 -5.80 -1.89
C ALA A 45 2.35 -4.38 -1.44
N ALA A 46 1.23 -4.18 -0.76
CA ALA A 46 0.84 -2.89 -0.20
C ALA A 46 1.85 -2.39 0.85
N GLY A 47 2.35 -3.30 1.71
CA GLY A 47 3.43 -3.01 2.65
C GLY A 47 4.71 -2.58 1.94
N PHE A 48 5.13 -3.30 0.90
CA PHE A 48 6.31 -2.96 0.11
C PHE A 48 6.18 -1.60 -0.58
N ILE A 49 5.04 -1.30 -1.20
CA ILE A 49 4.76 0.00 -1.81
C ILE A 49 4.81 1.11 -0.76
N THR A 50 4.26 0.88 0.44
CA THR A 50 4.32 1.85 1.54
C THR A 50 5.76 2.10 1.98
N LEU A 51 6.55 1.06 2.16
CA LEU A 51 7.97 1.16 2.52
C LEU A 51 8.79 1.88 1.45
N LEU A 52 8.54 1.59 0.17
CA LEU A 52 9.12 2.30 -0.96
C LEU A 52 8.76 3.80 -0.91
N GLY A 53 7.52 4.14 -0.58
CA GLY A 53 7.11 5.53 -0.41
C GLY A 53 7.82 6.22 0.76
N LEU A 54 8.00 5.52 1.88
CA LEU A 54 8.73 6.02 3.05
C LEU A 54 10.20 6.31 2.74
N THR A 55 10.86 5.46 1.93
CA THR A 55 12.27 5.68 1.56
C THR A 55 12.45 6.92 0.68
N LEU A 56 11.40 7.34 -0.06
CA LEU A 56 11.43 8.54 -0.91
C LEU A 56 11.23 9.86 -0.15
N LEU A 57 10.67 9.82 1.06
CA LEU A 57 10.47 11.03 1.88
C LEU A 57 11.77 11.80 2.18
N PRO A 58 12.86 11.16 2.65
CA PRO A 58 14.12 11.85 2.90
C PRO A 58 14.85 12.31 1.64
N LEU A 59 14.57 11.71 0.47
CA LEU A 59 15.18 12.12 -0.80
C LEU A 59 14.68 13.49 -1.28
N GLY A 60 13.54 13.96 -0.77
CA GLY A 60 13.10 15.34 -0.92
C GLY A 60 12.94 15.76 -2.39
N ASP A 61 13.54 16.89 -2.74
CA ASP A 61 13.62 17.41 -4.11
C ASP A 61 15.06 17.48 -4.61
N ASN A 62 15.94 16.65 -4.03
CA ASN A 62 17.32 16.59 -4.48
C ASN A 62 17.38 15.92 -5.85
N PRO A 63 18.06 16.49 -6.85
CA PRO A 63 18.31 15.81 -8.11
C PRO A 63 19.04 14.48 -7.83
N ALA A 64 18.71 13.46 -8.64
CA ALA A 64 19.40 12.18 -8.58
C ALA A 64 20.84 12.32 -9.10
#